data_AF-A0A4Y1ZEG9-F1
#
_entry.id   AF-A0A4Y1ZEG9-F1
#
_cell.length_a   1.000
_cell.length_b   1.000
_cell.length_c   1.000
_cell.angle_alpha   90.00
_cell.angle_beta   90.00
_cell.angle_gamma   90.00
#
_symmetry.space_group_name_H-M   'P 1'
#
loop_
_entity.id
_entity.type
_entity.pdbx_description
1 polymer ?
#
loop_
_entity_poly.entity_id
_entity_poly.type
_entity_poly.pdbx_seq_one_letter_code
_entity_poly.pdbx_strand_id
1 'polypeptide(L)'
;MSQHKADLILVLVTMFWGSSYIFMKIGMESLAVFNLIALRFLVAFVVTAILFFRMLGKIDWVTVLFSMIQSVLLLGVFSFIMYGMKTVSTSKAGFLVSLTVVFVPLVHACIVKKLPGIRALCGTLIALLGIYVLTGVASIGLNAG
;
A
#
# COMPACT_ATOMS: atom_id res chain seq x y z
N MET A 1 -3.11 11.60 21.92
CA MET A 1 -4.22 11.58 20.93
C MET A 1 -5.27 10.60 21.43
N SER A 2 -6.55 10.97 21.50
CA SER A 2 -7.63 10.03 21.86
C SER A 2 -7.76 8.95 20.78
N GLN A 3 -7.97 7.68 21.15
CA GLN A 3 -8.03 6.53 20.22
C GLN A 3 -8.97 6.79 19.04
N HIS A 4 -10.14 7.38 19.29
CA HIS A 4 -11.13 7.71 18.25
C HIS A 4 -10.61 8.68 17.18
N LYS A 5 -9.72 9.61 17.54
CA LYS A 5 -9.11 10.53 16.56
C LYS A 5 -8.08 9.81 15.68
N ALA A 6 -7.33 8.86 16.25
CA ALA A 6 -6.39 8.05 15.50
C ALA A 6 -7.12 7.13 14.51
N ASP A 7 -8.22 6.52 14.95
CA ASP A 7 -9.05 5.65 14.12
C ASP A 7 -9.67 6.41 12.93
N LEU A 8 -10.19 7.62 13.17
CA LEU A 8 -10.74 8.46 12.09
C LEU A 8 -9.67 8.84 11.05
N ILE A 9 -8.48 9.21 11.51
CA ILE A 9 -7.35 9.52 10.62
C ILE A 9 -6.95 8.29 9.82
N LEU A 10 -6.93 7.10 10.44
CA LEU A 10 -6.64 5.85 9.75
C LEU A 10 -7.67 5.55 8.65
N VAL A 11 -8.97 5.75 8.91
CA VAL A 11 -10.02 5.57 7.90
C VAL A 11 -9.85 6.54 6.73
N LEU A 12 -9.54 7.81 7.01
CA LEU A 12 -9.30 8.77 5.93
C LEU A 12 -8.07 8.39 5.10
N VAL A 13 -6.97 8.01 5.76
CA VAL A 13 -5.73 7.59 5.08
C VAL A 13 -5.98 6.36 4.21
N THR A 14 -6.71 5.35 4.70
CA THR A 14 -7.02 4.15 3.90
C THR A 14 -7.93 4.48 2.70
N MET A 15 -8.87 5.42 2.85
CA MET A 15 -9.71 5.90 1.76
C MET A 15 -8.91 6.62 0.67
N PHE A 16 -8.02 7.54 1.06
CA PHE A 16 -7.11 8.23 0.13
C PHE A 16 -6.16 7.25 -0.55
N TRP A 17 -5.67 6.25 0.19
CA TRP A 17 -4.77 5.25 -0.36
C TRP A 17 -5.48 4.34 -1.38
N GLY A 18 -6.69 3.87 -1.07
CA GLY A 18 -7.50 3.06 -1.98
C GLY A 18 -7.92 3.81 -3.25
N SER A 19 -8.40 5.05 -3.11
CA SER A 19 -8.79 5.89 -4.26
C SER A 19 -7.61 6.23 -5.16
N SER A 20 -6.39 6.33 -4.62
CA SER A 20 -5.17 6.53 -5.40
C SER A 20 -4.97 5.47 -6.48
N TYR A 21 -5.35 4.20 -6.26
CA TYR A 21 -5.25 3.16 -7.28
C TYR A 21 -6.20 3.37 -8.47
N ILE A 22 -7.37 3.96 -8.23
CA ILE A 22 -8.31 4.32 -9.30
C ILE A 22 -7.66 5.38 -10.18
N PHE A 23 -7.10 6.44 -9.58
CA PHE A 23 -6.38 7.48 -10.32
C PHE A 23 -5.15 6.94 -11.06
N MET A 24 -4.40 6.00 -10.48
CA MET A 24 -3.28 5.35 -11.17
C MET A 24 -3.77 4.61 -12.41
N LYS A 25 -4.88 3.88 -12.32
CA LYS A 25 -5.45 3.15 -13.45
C LYS A 25 -5.90 4.09 -14.57
N ILE A 26 -6.57 5.19 -14.24
CA ILE A 26 -6.94 6.23 -15.22
C ILE A 26 -5.68 6.86 -15.84
N GLY A 27 -4.68 7.19 -15.02
CA GLY A 27 -3.42 7.73 -15.50
C GLY A 27 -2.70 6.80 -16.47
N MET A 28 -2.79 5.48 -16.27
CA MET A 28 -2.16 4.47 -17.13
C MET A 28 -2.76 4.39 -18.54
N GLU A 29 -3.93 4.97 -18.79
CA GLU A 29 -4.52 5.09 -20.13
C GLU A 29 -3.79 6.14 -20.98
N SER A 30 -3.18 7.15 -20.32
CA SER A 30 -2.51 8.27 -20.98
C SER A 30 -0.98 8.23 -20.87
N LEU A 31 -0.45 7.61 -19.81
CA LEU A 31 0.97 7.62 -19.47
C LEU A 31 1.52 6.21 -19.28
N ALA A 32 2.79 6.02 -19.70
CA ALA A 32 3.52 4.78 -19.44
C ALA A 32 3.66 4.54 -17.91
N VAL A 33 3.69 3.26 -17.52
CA VAL A 33 3.71 2.81 -16.12
C VAL A 33 4.85 3.46 -15.33
N PHE A 34 6.07 3.45 -15.88
CA PHE A 34 7.23 4.02 -15.23
C PHE A 34 7.18 5.55 -15.15
N ASN A 35 6.53 6.24 -16.11
CA ASN A 35 6.37 7.70 -16.05
C ASN A 35 5.42 8.10 -14.91
N LEU A 36 4.33 7.35 -14.71
CA LEU A 36 3.42 7.60 -13.59
C LEU A 36 4.09 7.35 -12.24
N ILE A 37 4.85 6.26 -12.14
CA ILE A 37 5.63 5.95 -10.94
C ILE A 37 6.63 7.09 -10.67
N ALA A 38 7.42 7.48 -11.69
CA ALA A 38 8.39 8.55 -11.57
C ALA A 38 7.74 9.87 -11.14
N LEU A 39 6.64 10.28 -11.79
CA LEU A 39 5.93 11.51 -11.44
C LEU A 39 5.40 11.47 -10.00
N ARG A 40 4.81 10.36 -9.59
CA ARG A 40 4.27 10.18 -8.22
C ARG A 40 5.37 10.31 -7.17
N PHE A 41 6.49 9.61 -7.35
CA PHE A 41 7.60 9.65 -6.41
C PHE A 41 8.36 10.98 -6.47
N LEU A 42 8.43 11.64 -7.63
CA LEU A 42 9.03 12.95 -7.78
C LEU A 42 8.22 14.02 -7.03
N VAL A 43 6.89 14.03 -7.18
CA VAL A 43 6.02 14.95 -6.45
C VAL A 43 6.14 14.70 -4.94
N ALA A 44 6.10 13.44 -4.51
CA ALA A 44 6.30 13.08 -3.10
C ALA A 44 7.67 13.55 -2.57
N PHE A 45 8.74 13.39 -3.36
CA PHE A 45 10.07 13.85 -3.03
C PHE A 45 10.12 15.37 -2.90
N VAL A 46 9.62 16.13 -3.88
CA VAL A 46 9.64 17.60 -3.87
C VAL A 46 8.86 18.15 -2.68
N VAL A 47 7.64 17.65 -2.44
CA VAL A 47 6.81 18.10 -1.31
C VAL A 47 7.51 17.81 0.02
N THR A 48 8.05 16.60 0.19
CA THR A 48 8.73 16.22 1.43
C THR A 48 10.05 16.98 1.61
N ALA A 49 10.80 17.21 0.54
CA ALA A 49 12.04 17.98 0.55
C ALA A 49 11.78 19.44 0.93
N ILE A 50 10.70 20.06 0.44
CA ILE A 50 10.31 21.44 0.83
C ILE A 50 9.92 21.49 2.30
N LEU A 51 9.10 20.54 2.77
CA LEU A 51 8.62 20.53 4.16
C LEU A 51 9.76 20.28 5.18
N PHE A 52 10.71 19.42 4.84
CA PHE A 52 11.78 18.99 5.73
C PHE A 52 13.17 19.50 5.30
N PHE A 53 13.25 20.55 4.48
CA PHE A 53 14.51 21.05 3.92
C PHE A 53 15.57 21.32 4.98
N ARG A 54 15.14 21.79 6.16
CA ARG A 54 15.99 22.14 7.29
C ARG A 54 16.55 20.93 8.04
N MET A 55 15.92 19.77 7.91
CA MET A 55 16.39 18.49 8.47
C MET A 55 17.33 17.74 7.51
N LEU A 56 17.31 18.03 6.21
CA LEU A 56 18.13 17.35 5.21
C LEU A 56 19.64 17.49 5.48
N GLY A 57 20.07 18.62 6.04
CA GLY A 57 21.49 18.87 6.36
C GLY A 57 22.05 18.08 7.55
N LYS A 58 21.21 17.36 8.30
CA LYS A 58 21.63 16.53 9.45
C LYS A 58 21.59 15.03 9.17
N ILE A 59 21.38 14.64 7.91
CA ILE A 59 21.22 13.24 7.54
C ILE A 59 22.58 12.59 7.38
N ASP A 60 22.72 11.42 8.00
CA ASP A 60 23.93 10.61 7.93
C ASP A 60 23.97 9.80 6.62
N TRP A 61 25.16 9.57 6.06
CA TRP A 61 25.34 8.84 4.80
C TRP A 61 24.83 7.40 4.88
N VAL A 62 24.93 6.80 6.06
CA VAL A 62 24.41 5.46 6.35
C VAL A 62 22.88 5.44 6.20
N THR A 63 22.19 6.46 6.71
CA THR A 63 20.73 6.61 6.59
C THR A 63 20.31 6.75 5.13
N VAL A 64 21.07 7.50 4.32
CA VAL A 64 20.82 7.64 2.88
C VAL A 64 20.95 6.29 2.17
N LEU A 65 21.98 5.50 2.49
CA LEU A 65 22.19 4.19 1.87
C LEU A 65 21.05 3.21 2.18
N PHE A 66 20.63 3.09 3.44
CA PHE A 66 19.49 2.23 3.80
C PHE A 66 18.18 2.72 3.16
N SER A 67 17.98 4.03 3.09
CA SER A 67 16.82 4.62 2.40
C SER A 67 16.82 4.34 0.91
N MET A 68 17.99 4.31 0.27
CA MET A 68 18.15 3.97 -1.14
C MET A 68 17.77 2.51 -1.40
N ILE A 69 18.25 1.58 -0.57
CA ILE A 69 17.90 0.16 -0.66
C ILE A 69 16.38 -0.02 -0.51
N GLN A 70 15.78 0.63 0.49
CA GLN A 70 14.32 0.59 0.70
C GLN A 70 13.56 1.16 -0.50
N SER A 71 14.05 2.24 -1.10
CA SER A 71 13.43 2.88 -2.27
C SER A 71 13.48 1.99 -3.51
N VAL A 72 14.59 1.28 -3.73
CA VAL A 72 14.71 0.30 -4.83
C VAL A 72 13.73 -0.86 -4.65
N LEU A 73 13.60 -1.39 -3.43
CA LEU A 73 12.60 -2.42 -3.13
C LEU A 73 11.18 -1.91 -3.39
N LEU A 74 10.88 -0.69 -2.94
CA LEU A 74 9.57 -0.07 -3.13
C LEU A 74 9.26 0.16 -4.61
N LEU A 75 10.25 0.54 -5.42
CA LEU A 75 10.12 0.67 -6.87
C LEU A 75 9.76 -0.67 -7.51
N GLY A 76 10.42 -1.76 -7.09
CA GLY A 76 10.09 -3.11 -7.53
C GLY A 76 8.64 -3.47 -7.22
N VAL A 77 8.20 -3.27 -5.97
CA VAL A 77 6.83 -3.52 -5.52
C VAL A 77 5.81 -2.72 -6.35
N PHE A 78 6.01 -1.42 -6.51
CA PHE A 78 5.10 -0.57 -7.30
C PHE A 78 5.07 -0.94 -8.78
N SER A 79 6.20 -1.39 -9.34
CA SER A 79 6.26 -1.89 -10.70
C SER A 79 5.39 -3.14 -10.86
N PHE A 80 5.56 -4.14 -9.99
CA PHE A 80 4.72 -5.34 -10.00
C PHE A 80 3.24 -5.02 -9.82
N ILE A 81 2.91 -4.11 -8.90
CA ILE A 81 1.52 -3.69 -8.69
C ILE A 81 0.96 -3.01 -9.96
N MET A 82 1.67 -2.07 -10.56
CA MET A 82 1.21 -1.37 -11.77
C MET A 82 1.05 -2.30 -12.97
N TYR A 83 1.98 -3.25 -13.16
CA TYR A 83 1.83 -4.28 -14.19
C TYR A 83 0.65 -5.22 -13.89
N GLY A 84 0.45 -5.61 -12.63
CA GLY A 84 -0.72 -6.38 -12.20
C GLY A 84 -2.03 -5.63 -12.44
N MET A 85 -2.07 -4.32 -12.19
CA MET A 85 -3.25 -3.50 -12.47
C MET A 85 -3.61 -3.39 -13.96
N LYS A 86 -2.68 -3.68 -14.87
CA LYS A 86 -3.01 -3.81 -16.31
C LYS A 86 -3.79 -5.09 -16.62
N THR A 87 -3.52 -6.16 -15.89
CA THR A 87 -4.07 -7.49 -16.17
C THR A 87 -5.31 -7.82 -15.33
N VAL A 88 -5.44 -7.23 -14.14
CA VAL A 88 -6.59 -7.44 -13.24
C VAL A 88 -7.36 -6.15 -12.94
N SER A 89 -8.64 -6.27 -12.58
CA SER A 89 -9.44 -5.11 -12.18
C SER A 89 -8.89 -4.45 -10.90
N THR A 90 -9.15 -3.15 -10.71
CA THR A 90 -8.69 -2.40 -9.53
C THR A 90 -9.15 -3.06 -8.23
N SER A 91 -10.35 -3.66 -8.22
CA SER A 91 -10.87 -4.42 -7.08
C SER A 91 -10.05 -5.67 -6.78
N LYS A 92 -9.64 -6.43 -7.81
CA LYS A 92 -8.79 -7.63 -7.64
C LYS A 92 -7.36 -7.26 -7.20
N ALA A 93 -6.81 -6.16 -7.72
CA ALA A 93 -5.52 -5.65 -7.27
C ALA A 93 -5.58 -5.19 -5.79
N GLY A 94 -6.61 -4.43 -5.41
CA GLY A 94 -6.83 -4.00 -4.03
C GLY A 94 -7.03 -5.18 -3.07
N PHE A 95 -7.68 -6.26 -3.52
CA PHE A 95 -7.78 -7.51 -2.79
C PHE A 95 -6.41 -8.14 -2.51
N LEU A 96 -5.58 -8.32 -3.54
CA LEU A 96 -4.23 -8.90 -3.40
C LEU A 96 -3.35 -8.06 -2.48
N VAL A 97 -3.48 -6.73 -2.57
CA VAL A 97 -2.78 -5.80 -1.66
C VAL A 97 -3.29 -5.95 -0.23
N SER A 98 -4.59 -6.16 -0.01
CA SER A 98 -5.14 -6.36 1.33
C SER A 98 -4.70 -7.69 1.95
N LEU A 99 -4.41 -8.72 1.14
CA LEU A 99 -3.80 -9.96 1.61
C LEU A 99 -2.40 -9.76 2.22
N THR A 100 -1.71 -8.66 1.90
CA THR A 100 -0.41 -8.37 2.53
C THR A 100 -0.52 -8.22 4.05
N VAL A 101 -1.68 -7.82 4.60
CA VAL A 101 -1.93 -7.76 6.05
C VAL A 101 -1.83 -9.15 6.71
N VAL A 102 -2.04 -10.21 5.94
CA VAL A 102 -1.86 -11.61 6.36
C VAL A 102 -0.42 -12.06 6.17
N PHE A 103 0.16 -11.77 5.00
CA PHE A 103 1.50 -12.21 4.64
C PHE A 103 2.60 -11.50 5.45
N VAL A 104 2.45 -10.21 5.75
CA VAL A 104 3.44 -9.43 6.52
C VAL A 104 3.72 -10.03 7.89
N PRO A 105 2.73 -10.27 8.78
CA PRO A 105 2.99 -10.89 10.08
C PRO A 105 3.48 -12.35 9.95
N LEU A 106 3.06 -13.08 8.90
CA LEU A 106 3.52 -14.45 8.66
C LEU A 106 5.01 -14.49 8.27
N VAL A 107 5.42 -13.65 7.32
CA VAL A 107 6.82 -13.50 6.90
C VAL A 107 7.66 -12.96 8.06
N HIS A 108 7.15 -11.99 8.81
CA HIS A 108 7.82 -11.47 10.00
C HIS A 108 8.02 -12.57 11.06
N ALA A 109 7.01 -13.42 11.30
CA ALA A 109 7.13 -14.55 12.19
C ALA A 109 8.15 -15.60 11.72
N CYS A 110 8.26 -15.80 10.40
CA CYS A 110 9.26 -16.68 9.80
C CYS A 110 10.69 -16.13 9.98
N ILE A 111 10.89 -14.82 9.75
CA ILE A 111 12.19 -14.14 9.89
C ILE A 111 12.64 -14.09 11.37
N VAL A 112 11.74 -13.69 12.27
CA VAL A 112 12.05 -13.52 13.70
C VAL A 112 11.95 -14.85 14.48
N LYS A 113 11.49 -15.93 13.83
CA LYS A 113 11.19 -17.25 14.44
C LYS A 113 10.32 -17.17 15.70
N LYS A 114 9.52 -16.11 15.83
CA LYS A 114 8.65 -15.86 16.98
C LYS A 114 7.23 -15.72 16.47
N LEU A 115 6.32 -16.53 17.04
CA LEU A 115 4.91 -16.53 16.67
C LEU A 115 4.32 -15.13 16.91
N PRO A 116 3.55 -14.59 15.94
CA PRO A 116 2.86 -13.32 16.12
C PRO A 116 1.81 -13.49 17.22
N GLY A 117 1.68 -12.50 18.10
CA GLY A 117 0.75 -12.60 19.24
C GLY A 117 -0.69 -12.83 18.78
N ILE A 118 -1.51 -13.46 19.63
CA ILE A 118 -2.93 -13.80 19.37
C ILE A 118 -3.73 -12.64 18.78
N ARG A 119 -3.44 -11.39 19.17
CA ARG A 119 -4.10 -10.19 18.63
C ARG A 119 -3.83 -9.97 17.14
N ALA A 120 -2.61 -10.24 16.67
CA ALA A 120 -2.28 -10.16 15.25
C ALA A 120 -2.97 -11.28 14.48
N LEU A 121 -3.04 -12.50 15.04
CA LEU A 121 -3.75 -13.62 14.42
C LEU A 121 -5.26 -13.34 14.29
N CYS A 122 -5.90 -12.82 15.34
CA CYS A 122 -7.30 -12.41 15.29
C CYS A 122 -7.53 -11.28 14.28
N GLY A 123 -6.65 -10.27 14.24
CA GLY A 123 -6.72 -9.18 13.25
C GLY A 123 -6.62 -9.70 11.82
N THR A 124 -5.72 -10.65 11.57
CA THR A 124 -5.56 -11.32 10.27
C THR A 124 -6.82 -12.09 9.86
N LEU A 125 -7.44 -12.84 10.78
CA LEU A 125 -8.69 -13.57 10.50
C LEU A 125 -9.87 -12.63 10.22
N ILE A 126 -10.00 -11.55 10.98
CA ILE A 126 -11.03 -10.52 10.76
C ILE A 126 -10.80 -9.82 9.41
N ALA A 127 -9.55 -9.50 9.07
CA ALA A 127 -9.20 -8.92 7.77
C ALA A 127 -9.55 -9.88 6.63
N LEU A 128 -9.21 -11.18 6.75
CA LEU A 128 -9.59 -12.20 5.76
C LEU A 128 -11.10 -12.31 5.58
N LEU A 129 -11.87 -12.26 6.67
CA LEU A 129 -13.34 -12.26 6.59
C LEU A 129 -13.87 -11.00 5.91
N GLY A 130 -13.37 -9.81 6.27
CA GLY A 130 -13.76 -8.56 5.63
C GLY A 130 -13.43 -8.55 4.13
N ILE A 131 -12.24 -9.05 3.77
CA ILE A 131 -11.77 -9.23 2.41
C ILE A 131 -12.64 -10.24 1.63
N TYR A 132 -13.03 -11.35 2.26
CA TYR A 132 -13.94 -12.35 1.70
C TYR A 132 -15.33 -11.76 1.45
N VAL A 133 -15.89 -10.98 2.37
CA VAL A 133 -17.17 -10.29 2.15
C VAL A 133 -17.06 -9.29 1.00
N LEU A 134 -16.00 -8.49 0.96
CA LEU A 134 -15.81 -7.47 -0.09
C LEU A 134 -15.66 -8.08 -1.50
N THR A 135 -15.09 -9.29 -1.58
CA THR A 135 -14.81 -9.99 -2.85
C THR A 135 -15.92 -10.96 -3.23
N GLY A 136 -16.49 -11.65 -2.23
CA GLY A 136 -17.64 -12.54 -2.36
C GLY A 136 -18.87 -11.80 -2.85
N VAL A 137 -19.12 -10.57 -2.35
CA VAL A 137 -20.20 -9.71 -2.86
C VAL A 137 -19.97 -9.31 -4.33
N ALA A 138 -18.72 -9.09 -4.75
CA ALA A 138 -18.41 -8.81 -6.16
C ALA A 138 -18.64 -10.02 -7.10
N SER A 139 -18.71 -11.24 -6.55
CA SER A 139 -19.01 -12.47 -7.31
C SER A 139 -20.46 -12.97 -7.18
N ILE A 140 -21.24 -12.53 -6.18
CA ILE A 140 -22.55 -13.13 -5.85
C ILE A 140 -23.75 -12.24 -6.24
N GLY A 141 -23.56 -11.01 -6.72
CA GLY A 141 -24.70 -10.28 -7.30
C GLY A 141 -24.41 -8.87 -7.79
N LEU A 142 -24.20 -8.74 -9.11
CA LEU A 142 -24.76 -7.68 -9.97
C LEU A 142 -24.56 -8.12 -11.45
N ASN A 143 -25.16 -9.26 -11.79
CA ASN A 143 -25.60 -9.59 -13.14
C ASN A 143 -27.07 -10.04 -13.04
N ALA A 144 -27.88 -9.10 -12.56
CA ALA A 144 -29.32 -9.09 -12.71
C ALA A 144 -29.64 -7.73 -13.34
N GLY A 145 -29.50 -7.67 -14.67
CA GLY A 145 -29.64 -6.49 -15.50
C GLY A 145 -28.74 -6.57 -16.72
#